data_AF-K8EEG2-F1
#
_entry.id   AF-K8EEG2-F1
#
_cell.length_a   1.000
_cell.length_b   1.000
_cell.length_c   1.000
_cell.angle_alpha   90.00
_cell.angle_beta   90.00
_cell.angle_gamma   90.00
#
_symmetry.space_group_name_H-M   'P 1'
#
loop_
_entity.id
_entity.type
_entity.pdbx_description
1 polymer ?
#
loop_
_entity_poly.entity_id
_entity_poly.type
_entity_poly.pdbx_seq_one_letter_code
_entity_poly.pdbx_strand_id
1 'polypeptide(L)'
;MSASQYNRNLKQIGEWATKINQDNYFIWTTKSDEYDSYYSLSDYLTNSEIQATIKAEIDKDETFQIGYILKRQPEIKNVEEVVTEKLIELGELYQIFQ
;
A
#
# COMPACT_ATOMS: atom_id res chain seq x y z
N MET A 1 -0.59 6.50 18.07
CA MET A 1 -1.65 5.52 17.72
C MET A 1 -1.16 4.12 18.06
N SER A 2 -2.03 3.25 18.56
CA SER A 2 -1.74 1.81 18.63
C SER A 2 -1.87 1.15 17.24
N ALA A 3 -1.30 -0.04 17.05
CA ALA A 3 -1.42 -0.80 15.80
C ALA A 3 -2.90 -1.01 15.41
N SER A 4 -3.74 -1.43 16.36
CA SER A 4 -5.18 -1.58 16.15
C SER A 4 -5.87 -0.26 15.72
N GLN A 5 -5.48 0.88 16.30
CA GLN A 5 -6.03 2.18 15.90
C GLN A 5 -5.64 2.54 14.46
N TYR A 6 -4.38 2.28 14.08
CA TYR A 6 -3.87 2.48 12.72
C TYR A 6 -4.53 1.54 11.70
N ASN A 7 -4.68 0.26 12.03
CA ASN A 7 -5.24 -0.75 11.13
C ASN A 7 -6.70 -0.48 10.73
N ARG A 8 -7.43 0.34 11.50
CA ARG A 8 -8.77 0.82 11.09
C ARG A 8 -8.74 1.67 9.81
N ASN A 9 -7.60 2.23 9.46
CA ASN A 9 -7.41 3.02 8.24
C ASN A 9 -7.35 2.16 6.98
N LEU A 10 -7.15 0.84 7.11
CA LEU A 10 -7.09 -0.09 5.98
C LEU A 10 -8.36 -0.02 5.10
N LYS A 11 -9.52 0.25 5.70
CA LYS A 11 -10.78 0.42 4.97
C LYS A 11 -10.80 1.63 4.02
N GLN A 12 -9.97 2.65 4.31
CA GLN A 12 -9.90 3.89 3.54
C GLN A 12 -9.06 3.73 2.25
N ILE A 13 -8.23 2.68 2.18
CA ILE A 13 -7.40 2.39 1.01
C ILE A 13 -8.26 2.20 -0.23
N GLY A 14 -9.43 1.55 -0.10
CA GLY A 14 -10.33 1.31 -1.23
C GLY A 14 -10.78 2.61 -1.91
N GLU A 15 -11.22 3.59 -1.13
CA GLU A 15 -11.68 4.88 -1.66
C GLU A 15 -10.53 5.70 -2.28
N TRP A 16 -9.37 5.73 -1.62
CA TRP A 16 -8.18 6.40 -2.16
C TRP A 16 -7.70 5.76 -3.47
N ALA A 17 -7.69 4.43 -3.55
CA ALA A 17 -7.25 3.69 -4.74
C ALA A 17 -8.13 3.91 -5.98
N THR A 18 -9.35 4.45 -5.83
CA THR A 18 -10.19 4.84 -6.98
C THR A 18 -9.71 6.13 -7.67
N LYS A 19 -8.83 6.90 -7.02
CA LYS A 19 -8.38 8.23 -7.49
C LYS A 19 -7.03 8.18 -8.22
N ILE A 20 -6.35 7.05 -8.22
CA ILE A 20 -4.99 6.88 -8.74
C ILE A 20 -4.90 5.70 -9.72
N ASN A 21 -3.84 5.66 -10.52
CA ASN A 21 -3.46 4.41 -11.20
C ASN A 21 -2.77 3.48 -10.17
N GLN A 22 -3.33 2.29 -9.99
CA GLN A 22 -2.86 1.28 -9.02
C GLN A 22 -1.64 0.49 -9.52
N ASP A 23 -1.23 0.68 -10.79
CA ASP A 23 -0.07 0.02 -11.35
C ASP A 23 1.17 0.27 -10.48
N ASN A 24 1.85 -0.83 -10.13
CA ASN A 24 3.03 -0.84 -9.26
C ASN A 24 2.81 -0.32 -7.83
N TYR A 25 1.56 -0.17 -7.39
CA TYR A 25 1.26 -0.06 -5.96
C TYR A 25 1.12 -1.44 -5.34
N PHE A 26 1.61 -1.56 -4.12
CA PHE A 26 1.62 -2.80 -3.35
C PHE A 26 1.20 -2.55 -1.91
N ILE A 27 0.66 -3.59 -1.29
CA ILE A 27 0.32 -3.63 0.13
C ILE A 27 0.95 -4.87 0.77
N TRP A 28 1.46 -4.69 1.98
CA TRP A 28 2.10 -5.75 2.76
C TRP A 28 1.94 -5.46 4.26
N THR A 29 2.39 -6.37 5.11
CA THR A 29 2.40 -6.16 6.56
C THR A 29 3.82 -5.94 7.06
N THR A 30 3.97 -5.38 8.26
CA THR A 30 5.28 -5.13 8.89
C THR A 30 6.09 -6.40 9.17
N LYS A 31 5.48 -7.58 9.04
CA LYS A 31 6.15 -8.87 9.10
C LYS A 31 6.86 -9.24 7.78
N SER A 32 6.45 -8.66 6.66
CA SER A 32 7.00 -8.99 5.35
C SER A 32 8.38 -8.37 5.19
N ASP A 33 9.42 -9.18 5.41
CA ASP A 33 10.83 -8.78 5.22
C ASP A 33 11.28 -8.85 3.75
N GLU A 34 10.49 -9.49 2.88
CA GLU A 34 10.84 -9.77 1.48
C GLU A 34 9.80 -9.23 0.49
N TYR A 35 10.28 -8.66 -0.63
CA TYR A 35 9.46 -8.13 -1.72
C TYR A 35 8.48 -9.16 -2.32
N ASP A 36 8.83 -10.45 -2.29
CA ASP A 36 7.97 -11.54 -2.80
C ASP A 36 6.73 -11.77 -1.93
N SER A 37 6.72 -11.19 -0.72
CA SER A 37 5.58 -11.24 0.20
C SER A 37 4.61 -10.06 0.02
N TYR A 38 4.80 -9.24 -1.02
CA TYR A 38 3.97 -8.08 -1.28
C TYR A 38 2.85 -8.43 -2.26
N TYR A 39 1.64 -7.98 -1.95
CA TYR A 39 0.51 -8.12 -2.85
C TYR A 39 0.37 -6.85 -3.69
N SER A 40 0.07 -7.00 -4.98
CA SER A 40 -0.32 -5.83 -5.77
C SER A 40 -1.59 -5.21 -5.18
N LEU A 41 -1.69 -3.89 -5.23
CA LEU A 41 -2.85 -3.19 -4.66
C LEU A 41 -4.14 -3.63 -5.35
N SER A 42 -4.11 -3.80 -6.68
CA SER A 42 -5.27 -4.25 -7.45
C SER A 42 -5.72 -5.66 -7.07
N ASP A 43 -4.78 -6.59 -6.83
CA ASP A 43 -5.13 -7.94 -6.36
C ASP A 43 -5.72 -7.89 -4.96
N TYR A 44 -5.13 -7.12 -4.04
CA TYR A 44 -5.69 -6.93 -2.70
C TYR A 44 -7.11 -6.37 -2.74
N LEU A 45 -7.42 -5.41 -3.63
CA LEU A 45 -8.75 -4.79 -3.70
C LEU A 45 -9.82 -5.73 -4.26
N THR A 46 -9.44 -6.76 -5.02
CA THR A 46 -10.39 -7.63 -5.74
C THR A 46 -10.41 -9.08 -5.24
N ASN A 47 -9.39 -9.51 -4.49
CA ASN A 47 -9.25 -10.88 -4.00
C ASN A 47 -9.50 -10.98 -2.49
N SER A 48 -10.59 -11.64 -2.11
CA SER A 48 -10.98 -11.84 -0.72
C SER A 48 -10.00 -12.71 0.09
N GLU A 49 -9.25 -13.61 -0.54
CA GLU A 49 -8.25 -14.43 0.14
C GLU A 49 -7.03 -13.60 0.56
N ILE A 50 -6.61 -12.66 -0.30
CA ILE A 50 -5.52 -11.73 0.00
C ILE A 50 -5.95 -10.78 1.13
N GLN A 51 -7.18 -10.26 1.07
CA GLN A 51 -7.74 -9.43 2.15
C GLN A 51 -7.78 -10.17 3.49
N ALA A 52 -8.22 -11.43 3.48
CA ALA A 52 -8.25 -12.28 4.68
C ALA A 52 -6.84 -12.54 5.22
N THR A 53 -5.86 -12.75 4.33
CA THR A 53 -4.46 -12.97 4.71
C THR A 53 -3.87 -11.75 5.41
N ILE A 54 -3.95 -10.56 4.79
CA ILE A 54 -3.51 -9.30 5.41
C ILE A 54 -4.21 -9.07 6.74
N LYS A 55 -5.54 -9.30 6.80
CA LYS A 55 -6.31 -9.15 8.05
C LYS A 55 -5.80 -10.07 9.17
N ALA A 56 -5.56 -11.35 8.85
CA ALA A 56 -5.08 -12.32 9.83
C ALA A 56 -3.66 -12.00 10.35
N GLU A 57 -2.87 -11.27 9.58
CA GLU A 57 -1.55 -10.80 9.99
C GLU A 57 -1.63 -9.56 10.88
N ILE A 58 -2.39 -8.55 10.49
CA ILE A 58 -2.54 -7.32 11.29
C ILE A 58 -3.29 -7.54 12.62
N ASP A 59 -4.08 -8.61 12.72
CA ASP A 59 -4.72 -9.04 13.98
C ASP A 59 -3.71 -9.61 15.00
N LYS A 60 -2.46 -9.87 14.59
CA LYS A 60 -1.35 -10.35 15.44
C LYS A 60 -0.43 -9.21 15.90
N ASP A 61 -0.98 -8.02 16.13
CA ASP A 61 -0.27 -6.79 16.49
C ASP A 61 0.64 -6.19 15.40
N GLU A 62 0.59 -6.71 14.16
CA GLU A 62 1.27 -6.13 13.01
C GLU A 62 0.49 -4.94 12.43
N THR A 63 1.14 -4.14 11.57
CA THR A 63 0.49 -3.07 10.81
C THR A 63 0.62 -3.30 9.31
N PHE A 64 -0.27 -2.69 8.53
CA PHE A 64 -0.14 -2.69 7.08
C PHE A 64 0.75 -1.54 6.59
N GLN A 65 1.41 -1.76 5.47
CA GLN A 65 2.15 -0.76 4.72
C GLN A 65 1.67 -0.75 3.28
N ILE A 66 1.75 0.42 2.66
CA ILE A 66 1.40 0.62 1.26
C ILE A 66 2.48 1.46 0.60
N GLY A 67 2.81 1.15 -0.65
CA GLY A 67 3.84 1.90 -1.35
C GLY A 67 3.87 1.62 -2.84
N TYR A 68 4.60 2.49 -3.53
CA TYR A 68 4.84 2.40 -4.96
C TYR A 68 6.22 1.80 -5.22
N ILE A 69 6.29 0.79 -6.08
CA ILE A 69 7.54 0.13 -6.44
C ILE A 69 7.95 0.54 -7.85
N LEU A 70 8.99 1.36 -7.93
CA LEU A 70 9.60 1.72 -9.20
C LEU A 70 10.44 0.53 -9.70
N LYS A 71 9.85 -0.30 -10.57
CA LYS A 71 10.56 -1.41 -11.20
C LYS A 71 11.72 -0.87 -12.05
N ARG A 72 12.83 -1.59 -12.06
CA ARG A 72 13.99 -1.25 -12.89
C ARG A 72 13.58 -1.22 -14.36
N GLN A 73 13.69 -0.06 -14.99
CA GLN A 73 13.53 0.10 -16.43
C GLN A 73 14.89 0.39 -17.08
N PRO A 74 15.07 0.09 -18.38
CA PRO A 74 16.32 0.37 -19.10
C PRO A 74 16.73 1.84 -19.03
N GLU A 75 15.76 2.74 -18.99
CA GLU A 75 15.92 4.17 -18.79
C GLU A 75 14.70 4.68 -18.00
N ILE A 76 14.92 5.27 -16.82
CA ILE A 76 13.87 5.98 -16.09
C ILE A 76 14.08 7.46 -16.33
N LYS A 77 13.32 8.03 -17.27
CA LYS A 77 13.31 9.48 -17.47
C LYS A 77 12.52 10.12 -16.35
N ASN A 78 13.01 11.26 -15.85
CA ASN A 78 12.33 12.09 -14.86
C ASN A 78 11.96 11.36 -13.56
N VAL A 79 12.88 10.55 -13.00
CA VAL A 79 12.70 9.84 -11.72
C VAL A 79 12.16 10.78 -10.63
N GLU A 80 12.69 12.00 -10.53
CA GLU A 80 12.26 12.99 -9.53
C GLU A 80 10.79 13.40 -9.70
N GLU A 81 10.33 13.59 -10.93
CA GLU A 81 8.93 13.92 -11.21
C GLU A 81 8.02 12.76 -10.82
N VAL A 82 8.40 11.53 -11.20
CA VAL A 82 7.65 10.32 -10.84
C VAL A 82 7.60 10.15 -9.32
N VAL A 83 8.73 10.24 -8.63
CA VAL A 83 8.77 10.10 -7.17
C VAL A 83 7.94 11.20 -6.50
N THR A 84 8.02 12.44 -6.99
CA THR A 84 7.23 13.56 -6.45
C THR A 84 5.74 13.31 -6.61
N GLU A 85 5.29 12.89 -7.79
CA GLU A 85 3.89 12.53 -8.05
C GLU A 85 3.42 11.43 -7.09
N LYS A 86 4.20 10.36 -6.91
CA LYS A 86 3.82 9.24 -6.03
C LYS A 86 3.86 9.59 -4.55
N LEU A 87 4.74 10.51 -4.14
CA LEU A 87 4.72 11.07 -2.79
C LEU A 87 3.50 11.94 -2.54
N ILE A 88 3.00 12.68 -3.53
CA ILE A 88 1.76 13.44 -3.42
C ILE A 88 0.57 12.48 -3.26
N GLU A 89 0.48 11.45 -4.13
CA GLU A 89 -0.57 10.43 -4.07
C GLU A 89 -0.60 9.70 -2.70
N LEU A 90 0.56 9.24 -2.21
CA LEU A 90 0.68 8.62 -0.89
C LEU A 90 0.47 9.63 0.26
N GLY A 91 0.82 10.90 0.03
CA GLY A 91 0.64 11.99 0.98
C GLY A 91 -0.82 12.21 1.39
N GLU A 92 -1.76 11.97 0.47
CA GLU A 92 -3.20 12.03 0.77
C GLU A 92 -3.59 11.03 1.87
N LEU A 93 -2.98 9.84 1.90
CA LEU A 93 -3.26 8.83 2.92
C LEU A 93 -2.86 9.31 4.31
N TYR A 94 -1.77 10.05 4.46
CA TYR A 94 -1.38 10.63 5.76
C TYR A 94 -2.39 11.64 6.30
N GLN A 95 -3.11 12.33 5.41
CA GLN A 95 -4.19 13.24 5.82
C GLN A 95 -5.46 12.49 6.21
N ILE A 96 -5.70 11.33 5.60
CA ILE A 96 -6.85 10.46 5.88
C ILE A 96 -6.61 9.64 7.16
N PHE A 97 -5.37 9.23 7.41
CA PHE A 97 -4.95 8.39 8.52
C PHE A 97 -4.71 9.24 9.78
N GLN A 98 -5.77 9.83 10.32
CA GLN A 98 -5.74 10.56 11.59
C GLN A 98 -6.35 9.76 12.75
#